data_AF-A0A7K2X8C3-F1
#
_entry.id   AF-A0A7K2X8C3-F1
#
_cell.length_a   1.000
_cell.length_b   1.000
_cell.length_c   1.000
_cell.angle_alpha   90.00
_cell.angle_beta   90.00
_cell.angle_gamma   90.00
#
_symmetry.space_group_name_H-M   'P 1'
#
loop_
_entity.id
_entity.type
_entity.pdbx_description
1 polymer ?
#
loop_
_entity_poly.entity_id
_entity_poly.type
_entity_poly.pdbx_seq_one_letter_code
_entity_poly.pdbx_strand_id
1 'polypeptide(L)' 'DGRLAQAEDEGRMGVALSIRGRLRDLGGSAEVVSVPGQGTEVELKVPRGKAGKQ' A
#
# COMPACT_ATOMS: atom_id res chain seq x y z
N ASP A 1 0.81 -12.28 3.66
CA ASP A 1 1.13 -12.24 2.22
C ASP A 1 -0.04 -11.68 1.43
N GLY A 2 0.08 -10.43 0.99
CA GLY A 2 -1.00 -9.65 0.38
C GLY A 2 -0.70 -9.28 -1.06
N ARG A 3 -1.76 -8.98 -1.84
CA ARG A 3 -1.72 -8.70 -3.30
C ARG A 3 -0.82 -7.52 -3.71
N LEU A 4 -0.27 -6.77 -2.77
CA LEU A 4 0.80 -5.82 -3.04
C LEU A 4 2.12 -6.49 -3.46
N ALA A 5 2.44 -7.65 -2.91
CA ALA A 5 3.58 -8.46 -3.39
C ALA A 5 3.31 -8.98 -4.82
N GLN A 6 2.05 -9.34 -5.12
CA GLN A 6 1.64 -9.70 -6.47
C GLN A 6 1.72 -8.53 -7.46
N ALA A 7 1.50 -7.29 -7.02
CA ALA A 7 1.70 -6.10 -7.85
C ALA A 7 3.19 -5.82 -8.14
N GLU A 8 4.09 -6.21 -7.24
CA GLU A 8 5.55 -6.23 -7.47
C GLU A 8 5.89 -7.29 -8.55
N ASP A 9 5.29 -8.48 -8.48
CA ASP A 9 5.45 -9.58 -9.46
C ASP A 9 4.85 -9.29 -10.85
N GLU A 10 3.73 -8.55 -10.93
CA GLU A 10 3.05 -8.20 -12.19
C GLU A 10 3.68 -6.98 -12.89
N GLY A 11 4.85 -6.51 -12.45
CA GLY A 11 5.55 -5.35 -13.04
C GLY A 11 4.89 -4.00 -12.75
N ARG A 12 3.92 -3.93 -11.82
CA ARG A 12 3.28 -2.69 -11.35
C ARG A 12 4.05 -2.06 -10.19
N MET A 13 5.38 -2.08 -10.31
CA MET A 13 6.35 -1.64 -9.30
C MET A 13 6.10 -0.21 -8.79
N GLY A 14 5.60 0.68 -9.64
CA GLY A 14 5.37 2.09 -9.28
C GLY A 14 4.32 2.29 -8.18
N VAL A 15 3.27 1.46 -8.13
CA VAL A 15 2.20 1.58 -7.12
C VAL A 15 2.65 0.95 -5.80
N ALA A 16 3.23 -0.24 -5.86
CA ALA A 16 3.71 -0.96 -4.68
C ALA A 16 4.85 -0.20 -3.98
N LEU A 17 5.82 0.33 -4.73
CA LEU A 17 6.96 1.07 -4.16
C LEU A 17 6.58 2.48 -3.69
N SER A 18 5.81 3.25 -4.47
CA SER A 18 5.53 4.65 -4.12
C SER A 18 4.51 4.80 -2.99
N ILE A 19 3.52 3.91 -2.88
CA ILE A 19 2.51 3.99 -1.83
C ILE A 19 3.04 3.35 -0.54
N ARG A 20 3.62 2.14 -0.58
CA ARG A 20 4.19 1.52 0.64
C ARG A 20 5.37 2.31 1.19
N GLY A 21 6.22 2.87 0.33
CA GLY A 21 7.34 3.72 0.76
C GLY A 21 6.84 4.93 1.55
N ARG A 22 5.96 5.74 0.93
CA ARG A 22 5.40 6.93 1.60
C ARG A 22 4.61 6.60 2.85
N LEU A 23 3.83 5.51 2.86
CA LEU A 23 3.12 5.10 4.06
C LEU A 23 4.09 4.66 5.14
N ARG A 24 5.14 3.90 4.81
CA ARG A 24 6.17 3.50 5.79
C ARG A 24 6.87 4.71 6.39
N ASP A 25 7.23 5.72 5.59
CA ASP A 25 7.83 6.96 6.07
C ASP A 25 6.91 7.70 7.05
N LEU A 26 5.59 7.55 6.87
CA LEU A 26 4.56 8.08 7.76
C LEU A 26 4.21 7.14 8.93
N GLY A 27 4.87 5.98 9.06
CA GLY A 27 4.54 4.96 10.06
C GLY A 27 3.22 4.22 9.80
N GLY A 28 2.73 4.27 8.57
CA GLY A 28 1.49 3.65 8.09
C GLY A 28 1.67 2.35 7.32
N SER A 29 0.56 1.78 6.87
CA SER A 29 0.49 0.53 6.11
C SER A 29 -0.56 0.58 5.01
N ALA A 30 -0.45 -0.34 4.04
CA ALA A 30 -1.43 -0.55 2.98
C ALA A 30 -1.76 -2.04 2.85
N GLU A 31 -3.03 -2.33 2.61
CA GLU A 31 -3.54 -3.66 2.29
C GLU A 31 -4.39 -3.60 1.02
N VAL A 32 -4.34 -4.64 0.19
CA VAL A 32 -5.04 -4.69 -1.10
C VAL A 32 -5.78 -6.01 -1.24
N VAL A 33 -7.07 -5.92 -1.56
CA VAL A 33 -7.96 -7.05 -1.80
C VAL A 33 -8.61 -6.87 -3.18
N SER A 34 -8.32 -7.76 -4.12
CA SER A 34 -8.87 -7.79 -5.48
C SER A 34 -9.55 -9.11 -5.78
N VAL A 35 -10.88 -9.16 -5.79
CA VAL A 35 -11.59 -10.40 -6.12
C VAL A 35 -12.04 -10.36 -7.58
N PRO A 36 -11.72 -11.37 -8.42
CA PRO A 36 -12.16 -11.40 -9.82
C PRO A 36 -13.66 -11.17 -9.95
N GLY A 37 -14.06 -10.21 -10.79
CA GLY A 37 -15.46 -9.84 -10.99
C GLY A 37 -16.09 -8.96 -9.90
N GLN A 38 -15.43 -8.72 -8.77
CA GLN A 38 -15.95 -7.86 -7.69
C GLN A 38 -15.18 -6.53 -7.55
N GLY A 39 -14.02 -6.43 -8.21
CA GLY A 39 -13.21 -5.22 -8.21
C GLY A 39 -12.02 -5.30 -7.25
N THR A 40 -11.50 -4.14 -6.86
CA THR A 40 -10.33 -4.00 -5.98
C THR A 40 -10.58 -2.96 -4.91
N GLU A 41 -10.31 -3.34 -3.67
CA GLU A 41 -10.30 -2.47 -2.51
C GLU A 41 -8.86 -2.29 -2.01
N VAL A 42 -8.55 -1.05 -1.64
CA VAL A 42 -7.25 -0.65 -1.10
C VAL A 42 -7.48 0.03 0.24
N GLU A 43 -7.02 -0.58 1.32
CA GLU A 43 -7.07 0.00 2.67
C GLU A 43 -5.73 0.66 3.00
N LEU A 44 -5.77 1.92 3.42
CA LEU A 44 -4.60 2.73 3.76
C LEU A 44 -4.72 3.18 5.22
N LYS A 45 -3.74 2.82 6.07
CA LYS A 45 -3.70 3.19 7.48
C LYS A 45 -2.54 4.12 7.73
N VAL A 46 -2.80 5.26 8.36
CA VAL A 46 -1.78 6.24 8.75
C VAL A 46 -2.04 6.69 10.20
N PRO A 47 -1.03 6.72 11.08
CA PRO A 47 -1.17 7.25 12.43
C PRO A 47 -1.68 8.70 12.42
N ARG A 48 -2.63 9.02 13.31
CA ARG A 48 -3.13 10.40 13.46
C ARG A 48 -2.21 11.17 14.41
N GLY A 49 -1.29 11.94 13.84
CA GLY A 49 -0.32 12.79 14.53
C GLY A 49 0.63 13.42 13.52
N LYS A 50 1.44 14.43 13.91
CA LYS A 50 2.42 15.02 12.99
C LYS A 50 3.36 13.90 12.54
N ALA A 51 3.35 13.58 11.25
CA ALA A 51 4.38 12.78 10.61
C ALA A 51 5.74 13.23 11.15
N GLY A 52 6.53 12.28 11.65
CA GLY A 52 7.81 12.57 12.29
C GLY A 52 8.62 13.53 11.44
N LYS A 53 9.14 14.58 12.09
CA LYS A 53 10.23 15.40 11.54
C LYS A 53 11.35 14.45 11.10
N GLN A 54 11.90 14.69 9.92
CA GLN A 54 13.24 14.21 9.55
C GLN A 54 14.26 14.62 10.61
#